data_AF-A0A2V1B9I2-F1
#
_entry.id   AF-A0A2V1B9I2-F1
#
_cell.length_a   1.000
_cell.length_b   1.000
_cell.length_c   1.000
_cell.angle_alpha   90.00
_cell.angle_beta   90.00
_cell.angle_gamma   90.00
#
_symmetry.space_group_name_H-M   'P 1'
#
loop_
_entity.id
_entity.type
_entity.pdbx_description
1 polymer ?
#
loop_
_entity_poly.entity_id
_entity_poly.type
_entity_poly.pdbx_seq_one_letter_code
_entity_poly.pdbx_strand_id
1 'polypeptide(L)'
;MDSWLHSRNLDRVCQWLSGRTVGNDLCALRVTEVFQLVSGAWGRLNYTNHGYHSPRVSWITSTGPASKADDAADEASYTSREQKRQSDRARNQREGRDWSGLDTRLLSWMDRCPICHIRRRAGHDIDAYHKLKACQDEQREVVTAEIAKLQEIEFATGVCCQLCAVPQETCYDSTYVSRQGKEKCLYDGIVREVVAAIMVVDPDIVVEKMYAWMRNEGIWSENTAWSEEEVQQVTEMMLEWFSRRASWRHFTASVLVQVFIQLDQWVEAFGKGVELEDWVTVSSYSKQ
;
A
#
# COMPACT_ATOMS: atom_id res chain seq x y z
N MET A 1 -50.47 34.50 3.20
CA MET A 1 -50.40 33.78 4.48
C MET A 1 -49.49 32.59 4.29
N ASP A 2 -48.66 32.33 5.30
CA ASP A 2 -47.73 31.20 5.47
C ASP A 2 -46.32 31.29 4.84
N SER A 3 -45.56 32.29 5.30
CA SER A 3 -44.09 32.36 5.20
C SER A 3 -43.38 31.99 6.53
N TRP A 4 -44.09 31.33 7.47
CA TRP A 4 -43.62 31.18 8.86
C TRP A 4 -43.25 29.74 9.28
N LEU A 5 -43.29 28.77 8.37
CA LEU A 5 -42.97 27.36 8.68
C LEU A 5 -41.57 26.90 8.24
N HIS A 6 -40.82 27.70 7.45
CA HIS A 6 -39.48 27.33 6.98
C HIS A 6 -38.31 27.83 7.85
N SER A 7 -38.52 28.79 8.76
CA SER A 7 -37.43 29.33 9.60
C SER A 7 -37.12 28.45 10.83
N ARG A 8 -38.12 27.75 11.39
CA ARG A 8 -37.94 26.99 12.65
C ARG A 8 -37.05 25.75 12.54
N ASN A 9 -36.88 25.18 11.35
CA ASN A 9 -36.01 24.02 11.14
C ASN A 9 -34.55 24.42 10.90
N LEU A 10 -34.29 25.57 10.25
CA LEU A 10 -32.94 26.10 10.07
C LEU A 10 -32.35 26.61 11.38
N ASP A 11 -33.14 27.32 12.20
CA ASP A 11 -32.68 27.79 13.51
C ASP A 11 -32.35 26.66 14.48
N ARG A 12 -33.06 25.52 14.40
CA ARG A 12 -32.73 24.31 15.19
C ARG A 12 -31.47 23.60 14.70
N VAL A 13 -31.21 23.60 13.39
CA VAL A 13 -29.97 23.05 12.82
C VAL A 13 -28.78 23.93 13.16
N CYS A 14 -28.94 25.26 13.12
CA CYS A 14 -27.91 26.21 13.53
C CYS A 14 -27.64 26.12 15.04
N GLN A 15 -28.67 26.04 15.90
CA GLN A 15 -28.49 25.84 17.34
C GLN A 15 -27.84 24.48 17.70
N TRP A 16 -28.10 23.43 16.90
CA TRP A 16 -27.41 22.14 17.07
C TRP A 16 -25.93 22.22 16.71
N LEU A 17 -25.55 23.08 15.76
CA LEU A 17 -24.16 23.32 15.34
C LEU A 17 -23.40 24.30 16.26
N SER A 18 -24.10 25.19 16.97
CA SER A 18 -23.49 26.21 17.86
C SER A 18 -22.87 25.68 19.17
N GLY A 19 -22.70 24.36 19.33
CA GLY A 19 -22.11 23.75 20.53
C GLY A 19 -20.73 23.13 20.36
N ARG A 20 -20.13 23.09 19.15
CA ARG A 20 -18.82 22.46 18.93
C ARG A 20 -17.96 23.27 17.96
N THR A 21 -17.18 24.19 18.50
CA THR A 21 -16.02 24.75 17.81
C THR A 21 -14.79 23.88 18.08
N VAL A 22 -14.33 23.11 17.09
CA VAL A 22 -12.90 22.75 16.88
C VAL A 22 -12.65 22.52 15.39
N GLY A 23 -11.75 23.34 14.81
CA GLY A 23 -10.87 23.07 13.65
C GLY A 23 -11.37 22.32 12.40
N ASN A 24 -11.43 23.04 11.27
CA ASN A 24 -11.04 22.67 9.89
C ASN A 24 -11.21 21.24 9.32
N ASP A 25 -12.20 20.44 9.69
CA ASP A 25 -12.53 19.19 8.96
C ASP A 25 -14.05 18.86 8.96
N LEU A 26 -14.88 19.76 8.42
CA LEU A 26 -16.35 19.61 8.40
C LEU A 26 -16.95 19.09 7.07
N CYS A 27 -16.16 18.69 6.08
CA CYS A 27 -16.72 18.18 4.81
C CYS A 27 -16.90 16.65 4.73
N ALA A 28 -16.43 15.87 5.71
CA ALA A 28 -16.50 14.41 5.63
C ALA A 28 -17.51 13.75 6.57
N LEU A 29 -18.06 14.47 7.55
CA LEU A 29 -19.05 13.90 8.47
C LEU A 29 -20.48 14.32 8.07
N ARG A 30 -21.27 13.32 7.69
CA ARG A 30 -22.75 13.25 7.64
C ARG A 30 -23.50 13.43 6.33
N VAL A 31 -22.91 13.13 5.15
CA VAL A 31 -23.77 12.88 3.97
C VAL A 31 -24.59 11.60 4.19
N THR A 32 -24.03 10.55 4.77
CA THR A 32 -24.72 9.26 4.99
C THR A 32 -25.74 9.30 6.14
N GLU A 33 -25.43 9.98 7.25
CA GLU A 33 -26.35 10.09 8.39
C GLU A 33 -27.52 11.04 8.11
N VAL A 34 -27.32 12.12 7.34
CA VAL A 34 -28.43 12.98 6.87
C VAL A 34 -29.27 12.23 5.84
N PHE A 35 -28.66 11.43 4.96
CA PHE A 35 -29.42 10.63 3.99
C PHE A 35 -30.32 9.60 4.67
N GLN A 36 -29.87 8.94 5.74
CA GLN A 36 -30.70 8.00 6.51
C GLN A 36 -31.80 8.69 7.34
N LEU A 37 -31.54 9.88 7.89
CA LEU A 37 -32.55 10.69 8.58
C LEU A 37 -33.64 11.21 7.64
N VAL A 38 -33.27 11.57 6.41
CA VAL A 38 -34.21 12.03 5.38
C VAL A 38 -34.98 10.86 4.75
N SER A 39 -34.33 9.72 4.49
CA SER A 39 -35.01 8.54 3.90
C SER A 39 -35.89 7.78 4.89
N GLY A 40 -35.55 7.76 6.18
CA GLY A 40 -36.40 7.18 7.23
C GLY A 40 -37.73 7.93 7.43
N ALA A 41 -37.77 9.24 7.13
CA ALA A 41 -38.99 10.05 7.19
C ALA A 41 -39.90 9.91 5.95
N TRP A 42 -39.42 9.28 4.87
CA TRP A 42 -40.16 9.14 3.60
C TRP A 42 -40.83 7.76 3.41
N GLY A 43 -40.60 6.80 4.32
CA GLY A 43 -41.12 5.44 4.23
C GLY A 43 -42.62 5.25 4.54
N ARG A 44 -43.45 6.30 4.50
CA ARG A 44 -44.89 6.17 4.82
C ARG A 44 -45.80 7.10 4.00
N LEU A 45 -45.64 7.12 2.68
CA LEU A 45 -46.65 7.66 1.77
C LEU A 45 -47.05 6.62 0.72
N ASN A 46 -48.35 6.38 0.68
CA ASN A 46 -49.05 5.34 -0.06
C ASN A 46 -48.78 5.39 -1.57
N TYR A 47 -48.78 4.19 -2.16
CA TYR A 47 -49.02 3.95 -3.57
C TYR A 47 -50.29 4.67 -4.03
N THR A 48 -50.16 5.72 -4.85
CA THR A 48 -51.02 6.04 -6.00
C THR A 48 -50.62 7.41 -6.58
N ASN A 49 -50.77 7.55 -7.90
CA ASN A 49 -50.70 8.75 -8.73
C ASN A 49 -49.34 9.22 -9.29
N HIS A 50 -49.21 8.90 -10.59
CA HIS A 50 -48.94 9.81 -11.72
C HIS A 50 -47.82 10.86 -11.61
N GLY A 51 -46.81 10.67 -12.47
CA GLY A 51 -45.83 11.70 -12.83
C GLY A 51 -44.46 11.42 -12.25
N TYR A 52 -43.68 10.57 -12.91
CA TYR A 52 -42.27 10.37 -12.60
C TYR A 52 -41.48 11.64 -13.00
N HIS A 53 -41.53 12.68 -12.16
CA HIS A 53 -40.55 13.75 -12.22
C HIS A 53 -39.30 13.25 -11.50
N SER A 54 -38.28 12.91 -12.29
CA SER A 54 -36.90 12.74 -11.82
C SER A 54 -36.59 13.89 -10.85
N PRO A 55 -36.08 13.61 -9.63
CA PRO A 55 -35.61 14.67 -8.76
C PRO A 55 -34.50 15.38 -9.53
N ARG A 56 -34.78 16.61 -9.98
CA ARG A 56 -33.77 17.52 -10.48
C ARG A 56 -32.64 17.50 -9.47
N VAL A 57 -31.47 17.07 -9.96
CA VAL A 57 -30.14 17.24 -9.38
C VAL A 57 -30.16 18.35 -8.34
N SER A 58 -30.06 18.00 -7.07
CA SER A 58 -29.84 18.94 -5.96
C SER A 58 -28.33 19.14 -5.78
N TRP A 59 -27.69 19.66 -6.83
CA TRP A 59 -26.48 20.45 -6.72
C TRP A 59 -26.83 21.78 -6.07
N ILE A 60 -26.39 22.02 -4.85
CA ILE A 60 -26.29 23.39 -4.33
C ILE A 60 -25.20 24.06 -5.17
N THR A 61 -25.56 24.55 -6.35
CA THR A 61 -24.78 25.52 -7.11
C THR A 61 -25.31 26.87 -6.68
N SER A 62 -24.44 27.68 -6.10
CA SER A 62 -24.72 29.10 -5.86
C SER A 62 -25.22 29.70 -7.18
N THR A 63 -26.47 30.15 -7.23
CA THR A 63 -27.09 30.73 -8.44
C THR A 63 -26.68 32.18 -8.68
N GLY A 64 -25.61 32.66 -8.02
CA GLY A 64 -25.00 33.96 -8.28
C GLY A 64 -24.02 33.89 -9.46
N PRO A 65 -23.79 35.00 -10.18
CA PRO A 65 -22.70 35.05 -11.15
C PRO A 65 -21.39 34.71 -10.44
N ALA A 66 -20.66 33.71 -10.94
CA ALA A 66 -19.35 33.32 -10.41
C ALA A 66 -18.47 34.56 -10.28
N SER A 67 -18.08 34.89 -9.05
CA SER A 67 -17.18 36.00 -8.82
C SER A 67 -15.76 35.53 -9.03
N LYS A 68 -14.85 36.45 -9.38
CA LYS A 68 -13.40 36.14 -9.44
C LYS A 68 -12.85 35.59 -8.12
N ALA A 69 -13.54 35.85 -7.00
CA ALA A 69 -13.18 35.31 -5.70
C ALA A 69 -13.60 33.84 -5.54
N ASP A 70 -14.72 33.43 -6.15
CA ASP A 70 -15.17 32.04 -6.18
C ASP A 70 -14.23 31.20 -7.06
N ASP A 71 -13.86 31.70 -8.23
CA ASP A 71 -12.90 31.03 -9.12
C ASP A 71 -11.52 30.86 -8.44
N ALA A 72 -11.06 31.88 -7.72
CA ALA A 72 -9.79 31.82 -6.98
C ALA A 72 -9.84 30.84 -5.80
N ALA A 73 -10.99 30.74 -5.11
CA ALA A 73 -11.18 29.80 -4.01
C ALA A 73 -11.26 28.34 -4.51
N ASP A 74 -11.90 28.11 -5.66
CA ASP A 74 -11.97 26.81 -6.31
C ASP A 74 -10.59 26.37 -6.83
N GLU A 75 -9.84 27.27 -7.48
CA GLU A 75 -8.48 26.99 -7.96
C GLU A 75 -7.51 26.70 -6.80
N ALA A 76 -7.58 27.49 -5.71
CA ALA A 76 -6.78 27.24 -4.52
C ALA A 76 -7.13 25.90 -3.85
N SER A 77 -8.43 25.56 -3.81
CA SER A 77 -8.91 24.28 -3.29
C SER A 77 -8.47 23.11 -4.16
N TYR A 78 -8.51 23.26 -5.49
CA TYR A 78 -8.02 22.27 -6.43
C TYR A 78 -6.50 22.06 -6.28
N THR A 79 -5.74 23.15 -6.25
CA THR A 79 -4.28 23.12 -6.09
C THR A 79 -3.87 22.48 -4.78
N SER A 80 -4.53 22.82 -3.67
CA SER A 80 -4.29 22.19 -2.36
C SER A 80 -4.58 20.68 -2.39
N ARG A 81 -5.69 20.26 -3.00
CA ARG A 81 -6.01 18.83 -3.17
C ARG A 81 -5.00 18.12 -4.07
N GLU A 82 -4.49 18.78 -5.10
CA GLU A 82 -3.49 18.21 -6.00
C GLU A 82 -2.13 18.10 -5.32
N GLN A 83 -1.69 19.13 -4.59
CA GLN A 83 -0.47 19.08 -3.77
C GLN A 83 -0.55 17.97 -2.71
N LYS A 84 -1.70 17.83 -2.02
CA LYS A 84 -1.92 16.71 -1.08
C LYS A 84 -1.84 15.35 -1.79
N ARG A 85 -2.45 15.23 -2.98
CA ARG A 85 -2.37 14.00 -3.79
C ARG A 85 -0.94 13.67 -4.20
N GLN A 86 -0.15 14.66 -4.62
CA GLN A 86 1.25 14.48 -4.99
C GLN A 86 2.11 14.11 -3.78
N SER A 87 1.93 14.80 -2.64
CA SER A 87 2.63 14.48 -1.40
C SER A 87 2.33 13.06 -0.92
N ASP A 88 1.06 12.64 -0.96
CA ASP A 88 0.68 11.27 -0.59
C ASP A 88 1.25 10.23 -1.56
N ARG A 89 1.28 10.51 -2.87
CA ARG A 89 1.92 9.63 -3.86
C ARG A 89 3.41 9.49 -3.59
N ALA A 90 4.10 10.60 -3.37
CA ALA A 90 5.53 10.61 -3.06
C ALA A 90 5.82 9.84 -1.75
N ARG A 91 5.00 10.02 -0.71
CA ARG A 91 5.12 9.24 0.54
C ARG A 91 4.90 7.74 0.28
N ASN A 92 3.85 7.37 -0.44
CA ASN A 92 3.57 5.96 -0.72
C ASN A 92 4.69 5.31 -1.55
N GLN A 93 5.28 6.04 -2.49
CA GLN A 93 6.43 5.55 -3.26
C GLN A 93 7.65 5.34 -2.38
N ARG A 94 7.95 6.30 -1.48
CA ARG A 94 9.05 6.20 -0.52
C ARG A 94 8.88 5.06 0.49
N GLU A 95 7.64 4.69 0.80
CA GLU A 95 7.34 3.65 1.78
C GLU A 95 7.07 2.29 1.12
N GLY A 96 7.26 2.15 -0.20
CA GLY A 96 6.96 0.90 -0.91
C GLY A 96 5.46 0.54 -0.92
N ARG A 97 4.56 1.49 -0.69
CA ARG A 97 3.09 1.31 -0.68
C ARG A 97 2.43 1.70 -2.00
N ASP A 98 3.19 1.73 -3.10
CA ASP A 98 2.67 2.03 -4.44
C ASP A 98 2.33 0.77 -5.21
N TRP A 99 1.05 0.43 -5.20
CA TRP A 99 0.45 -0.67 -5.96
C TRP A 99 0.76 -0.64 -7.45
N SER A 100 0.73 0.56 -8.06
CA SER A 100 0.83 0.69 -9.51
C SER A 100 2.17 0.19 -10.04
N GLY A 101 3.18 0.15 -9.18
CA GLY A 101 4.48 -0.44 -9.47
C GLY A 101 4.58 -1.94 -9.19
N LEU A 102 3.70 -2.55 -8.38
CA LEU A 102 3.86 -3.93 -7.94
C LEU A 102 3.82 -4.92 -9.10
N ASP A 103 2.80 -4.86 -9.96
CA ASP A 103 2.68 -5.78 -11.11
C ASP A 103 3.87 -5.65 -12.06
N THR A 104 4.27 -4.41 -12.38
CA THR A 104 5.43 -4.15 -13.24
C THR A 104 6.70 -4.74 -12.64
N ARG A 105 6.88 -4.61 -11.32
CA ARG A 105 8.03 -5.20 -10.62
C ARG A 105 7.99 -6.71 -10.64
N LEU A 106 6.86 -7.33 -10.27
CA LEU A 106 6.69 -8.78 -10.33
C LEU A 106 6.99 -9.34 -11.72
N LEU A 107 6.42 -8.74 -12.77
CA LEU A 107 6.69 -9.10 -14.17
C LEU A 107 8.17 -8.96 -14.54
N SER A 108 8.88 -7.97 -13.99
CA SER A 108 10.31 -7.76 -14.29
C SER A 108 11.22 -8.88 -13.77
N TRP A 109 10.75 -9.63 -12.76
CA TRP A 109 11.45 -10.78 -12.17
C TRP A 109 10.98 -12.12 -12.72
N MET A 110 9.88 -12.15 -13.49
CA MET A 110 9.37 -13.38 -14.08
C MET A 110 10.42 -14.06 -14.97
N ASP A 111 10.54 -15.37 -14.79
CA ASP A 111 11.47 -16.25 -15.53
C ASP A 111 12.95 -15.85 -15.44
N ARG A 112 13.31 -15.10 -14.38
CA ARG A 112 14.70 -14.75 -14.09
C ARG A 112 15.19 -15.40 -12.81
N CYS A 113 16.46 -15.77 -12.80
CA CYS A 113 17.14 -16.20 -11.60
C CYS A 113 17.43 -14.95 -10.76
N PRO A 114 16.95 -14.89 -9.50
CA PRO A 114 17.08 -13.67 -8.73
C PRO A 114 18.55 -13.31 -8.46
N ILE A 115 19.41 -14.31 -8.19
CA ILE A 115 20.86 -14.11 -7.98
C ILE A 115 21.51 -13.50 -9.22
N CYS A 116 21.34 -14.15 -10.38
CA CYS A 116 22.00 -13.69 -11.60
C CYS A 116 21.43 -12.37 -12.11
N HIS A 117 20.14 -12.09 -11.88
CA HIS A 117 19.54 -10.81 -12.23
C HIS A 117 20.08 -9.66 -11.36
N ILE A 118 20.29 -9.89 -10.06
CA ILE A 118 20.96 -8.92 -9.17
C ILE A 118 22.39 -8.66 -9.64
N ARG A 119 23.19 -9.71 -9.87
CA ARG A 119 24.56 -9.58 -10.39
C ARG A 119 24.59 -8.86 -11.73
N ARG A 120 23.65 -9.14 -12.63
CA ARG A 120 23.53 -8.43 -13.90
C ARG A 120 23.24 -6.95 -13.71
N ARG A 121 22.36 -6.58 -12.77
CA ARG A 121 22.09 -5.17 -12.42
C ARG A 121 23.31 -4.47 -11.80
N ALA A 122 24.17 -5.21 -11.10
CA ALA A 122 25.45 -4.72 -10.60
C ALA A 122 26.54 -4.59 -11.70
N GLY A 123 26.22 -4.88 -12.96
CA GLY A 123 27.12 -4.67 -14.10
C GLY A 123 27.87 -5.93 -14.56
N HIS A 124 27.57 -7.11 -14.01
CA HIS A 124 28.17 -8.36 -14.46
C HIS A 124 27.50 -8.86 -15.76
N ASP A 125 28.31 -9.35 -16.71
CA ASP A 125 27.80 -9.97 -17.94
C ASP A 125 27.42 -11.44 -17.69
N ILE A 126 26.21 -11.65 -17.19
CA ILE A 126 25.68 -12.97 -16.81
C ILE A 126 24.27 -13.12 -17.37
N ASP A 127 23.96 -14.30 -17.92
CA ASP A 127 22.59 -14.64 -18.29
C ASP A 127 21.73 -14.85 -17.04
N ALA A 128 20.63 -14.12 -16.96
CA ALA A 128 19.68 -14.20 -15.85
C ALA A 128 18.44 -15.02 -16.20
N TYR A 129 18.23 -15.44 -17.46
CA TYR A 129 17.01 -16.12 -17.90
C TYR A 129 17.06 -17.63 -17.66
N HIS A 130 17.10 -18.01 -16.39
CA HIS A 130 17.00 -19.38 -15.93
C HIS A 130 16.35 -19.42 -14.55
N LYS A 131 15.90 -20.60 -14.11
CA LYS A 131 15.33 -20.76 -12.76
C LYS A 131 16.44 -20.93 -11.73
N LEU A 132 16.21 -20.47 -10.49
CA LEU A 132 17.17 -20.60 -9.39
C LEU A 132 17.69 -22.04 -9.21
N LYS A 133 16.82 -23.04 -9.36
CA LYS A 133 17.20 -24.46 -9.30
C LYS A 133 18.29 -24.88 -10.29
N ALA A 134 18.38 -24.22 -11.44
CA ALA A 134 19.38 -24.49 -12.47
C ALA A 134 20.60 -23.55 -12.37
N CYS A 135 20.59 -22.61 -11.42
CA CYS A 135 21.68 -21.67 -11.22
C CYS A 135 22.96 -22.41 -10.77
N GLN A 136 24.12 -21.94 -11.22
CA GLN A 136 25.44 -22.48 -10.83
C GLN A 136 26.18 -21.55 -9.86
N ASP A 137 25.51 -20.50 -9.37
CA ASP A 137 26.07 -19.56 -8.43
C ASP A 137 26.39 -20.24 -7.09
N GLU A 138 27.52 -19.89 -6.48
CA GLU A 138 27.96 -20.42 -5.20
C GLU A 138 26.97 -20.08 -4.06
N GLN A 139 26.26 -18.96 -4.18
CA GLN A 139 25.29 -18.52 -3.17
C GLN A 139 23.92 -19.21 -3.31
N ARG A 140 23.73 -20.07 -4.32
CA ARG A 140 22.44 -20.73 -4.58
C ARG A 140 21.91 -21.49 -3.37
N GLU A 141 22.76 -22.27 -2.70
CA GLU A 141 22.34 -23.09 -1.56
C GLU A 141 21.94 -22.23 -0.36
N VAL A 142 22.67 -21.14 -0.10
CA VAL A 142 22.35 -20.17 0.95
C VAL A 142 21.00 -19.51 0.67
N VAL A 143 20.80 -19.01 -0.55
CA VAL A 143 19.51 -18.42 -0.97
C VAL A 143 18.37 -19.44 -0.87
N THR A 144 18.61 -20.70 -1.25
CA THR A 144 17.60 -21.76 -1.14
C THR A 144 17.20 -22.05 0.31
N ALA A 145 18.16 -22.03 1.23
CA ALA A 145 17.90 -22.18 2.66
C ALA A 145 17.09 -21.00 3.21
N GLU A 146 17.41 -19.76 2.83
CA GLU A 146 16.64 -18.57 3.24
C GLU A 146 15.22 -18.57 2.65
N ILE A 147 15.03 -19.04 1.42
CA ILE A 147 13.70 -19.22 0.82
C ILE A 147 12.86 -20.19 1.65
N ALA A 148 13.45 -21.30 2.11
CA ALA A 148 12.75 -22.28 2.94
C ALA A 148 12.21 -21.64 4.23
N LYS A 149 13.01 -20.79 4.90
CA LYS A 149 12.55 -20.02 6.08
C LYS A 149 11.39 -19.08 5.73
N LEU A 150 11.48 -18.36 4.60
CA LEU A 150 10.40 -17.47 4.16
C LEU A 150 9.11 -18.22 3.76
N GLN A 151 9.20 -19.49 3.41
CA GLN A 151 8.02 -20.34 3.13
C GLN A 151 7.23 -20.67 4.40
N GLU A 152 7.85 -20.60 5.58
CA GLU A 152 7.20 -20.83 6.88
C GLU A 152 6.32 -19.65 7.33
N ILE A 153 6.40 -18.51 6.64
CA ILE A 153 5.58 -17.35 6.97
C ILE A 153 4.09 -17.65 6.70
N GLU A 154 3.31 -17.66 7.77
CA GLU A 154 1.86 -17.73 7.72
C GLU A 154 1.28 -16.32 7.64
N PHE A 155 0.75 -15.94 6.47
CA PHE A 155 0.06 -14.66 6.34
C PHE A 155 -1.34 -14.71 6.94
N ALA A 156 -1.80 -13.60 7.51
CA ALA A 156 -3.18 -13.49 7.94
C ALA A 156 -4.17 -13.69 6.77
N THR A 157 -5.29 -14.35 7.02
CA THR A 157 -6.31 -14.67 6.00
C THR A 157 -6.75 -13.44 5.22
N GLY A 158 -6.79 -13.56 3.89
CA GLY A 158 -7.23 -12.53 2.96
C GLY A 158 -6.22 -11.42 2.68
N VAL A 159 -5.00 -11.51 3.21
CA VAL A 159 -3.95 -10.50 3.01
C VAL A 159 -3.09 -10.85 1.79
N CYS A 160 -2.39 -11.97 1.86
CA CYS A 160 -1.52 -12.47 0.80
C CYS A 160 -1.84 -13.93 0.49
N CYS A 161 -1.55 -14.32 -0.75
CA CYS A 161 -1.59 -15.72 -1.14
C CYS A 161 -0.47 -16.48 -0.43
N GLN A 162 -0.79 -17.60 0.21
CA GLN A 162 0.20 -18.41 0.95
C GLN A 162 1.29 -19.00 0.03
N LEU A 163 0.97 -19.25 -1.25
CA LEU A 163 1.91 -19.84 -2.21
C LEU A 163 2.91 -18.82 -2.75
N CYS A 164 2.44 -17.68 -3.27
CA CYS A 164 3.29 -16.70 -3.94
C CYS A 164 3.59 -15.44 -3.11
N ALA A 165 3.02 -15.30 -1.91
CA ALA A 165 3.17 -14.17 -1.00
C ALA A 165 2.70 -12.79 -1.53
N VAL A 166 2.24 -12.69 -2.78
CA VAL A 166 1.63 -11.47 -3.33
C VAL A 166 0.26 -11.20 -2.70
N PRO A 167 -0.24 -9.95 -2.73
CA PRO A 167 -1.57 -9.63 -2.22
C PRO A 167 -2.65 -10.51 -2.85
N GLN A 168 -3.64 -10.89 -2.05
CA GLN A 168 -4.65 -11.87 -2.44
C GLN A 168 -5.38 -11.47 -3.73
N GLU A 169 -5.68 -10.18 -3.88
CA GLU A 169 -6.31 -9.59 -5.05
C GLU A 169 -5.43 -9.75 -6.31
N THR A 170 -4.13 -9.41 -6.24
CA THR A 170 -3.18 -9.63 -7.33
C THR A 170 -3.12 -11.10 -7.75
N CYS A 171 -3.11 -11.99 -6.76
CA CYS A 171 -2.98 -13.41 -7.00
C CYS A 171 -4.21 -13.95 -7.74
N TYR A 172 -5.43 -13.58 -7.30
CA TYR A 172 -6.66 -14.07 -7.91
C TYR A 172 -6.77 -13.69 -9.39
N ASP A 173 -6.38 -12.47 -9.75
CA ASP A 173 -6.39 -12.00 -11.13
C ASP A 173 -5.32 -12.69 -12.00
N SER A 174 -4.36 -13.36 -11.35
CA SER A 174 -3.19 -13.98 -11.98
C SER A 174 -3.09 -15.50 -11.70
N THR A 175 -4.18 -16.15 -11.29
CA THR A 175 -4.22 -17.62 -11.19
C THR A 175 -4.50 -18.24 -12.55
N TYR A 176 -3.87 -19.37 -12.82
CA TYR A 176 -4.15 -20.17 -14.01
C TYR A 176 -4.22 -21.65 -13.65
N VAL A 177 -5.00 -22.41 -14.42
CA VAL A 177 -5.11 -23.86 -14.25
C VAL A 177 -4.03 -24.53 -15.09
N SER A 178 -3.14 -25.25 -14.44
CA SER A 178 -2.12 -26.04 -15.13
C SER A 178 -2.75 -27.18 -15.95
N ARG A 179 -2.02 -27.75 -16.91
CA ARG A 179 -2.46 -28.94 -17.69
C ARG A 179 -2.87 -30.13 -16.83
N GLN A 180 -2.45 -30.17 -15.56
CA GLN A 180 -2.77 -31.20 -14.58
C GLN A 180 -3.99 -30.85 -13.71
N GLY A 181 -4.72 -29.78 -14.04
CA GLY A 181 -5.91 -29.34 -13.32
C GLY A 181 -5.63 -28.65 -11.98
N LYS A 182 -4.36 -28.40 -11.64
CA LYS A 182 -3.98 -27.68 -10.41
C LYS A 182 -3.94 -26.17 -10.66
N GLU A 183 -4.61 -25.40 -9.82
CA GLU A 183 -4.44 -23.95 -9.76
C GLU A 183 -2.99 -23.62 -9.40
N LYS A 184 -2.41 -22.70 -10.17
CA LYS A 184 -1.07 -22.17 -9.96
C LYS A 184 -1.15 -20.65 -9.92
N CYS A 185 -0.30 -20.06 -9.08
CA CYS A 185 -0.09 -18.62 -9.06
C CYS A 185 0.93 -18.25 -10.14
N LEU A 186 0.65 -17.22 -10.94
CA LEU A 186 1.61 -16.70 -11.93
C LEU A 186 2.93 -16.26 -11.28
N TYR A 187 2.84 -15.65 -10.10
CA TYR A 187 3.97 -15.07 -9.37
C TYR A 187 4.57 -16.00 -8.32
N ASP A 188 4.28 -17.31 -8.41
CA ASP A 188 4.86 -18.32 -7.54
C ASP A 188 6.39 -18.25 -7.57
N GLY A 189 6.99 -18.26 -6.38
CA GLY A 189 8.44 -18.12 -6.21
C GLY A 189 9.02 -16.72 -6.47
N ILE A 190 8.26 -15.67 -6.76
CA ILE A 190 8.89 -14.36 -7.03
C ILE A 190 9.27 -13.63 -5.74
N VAL A 191 8.29 -13.26 -4.91
CA VAL A 191 8.52 -12.38 -3.74
C VAL A 191 9.55 -12.98 -2.78
N ARG A 192 9.39 -14.25 -2.41
CA ARG A 192 10.28 -14.93 -1.45
C ARG A 192 11.68 -15.12 -2.02
N GLU A 193 11.82 -15.59 -3.27
CA GLU A 193 13.14 -15.82 -3.86
C GLU A 193 13.90 -14.52 -4.08
N VAL A 194 13.22 -13.45 -4.47
CA VAL A 194 13.86 -12.14 -4.66
C VAL A 194 14.31 -11.55 -3.33
N VAL A 195 13.46 -11.54 -2.30
CA VAL A 195 13.84 -11.03 -0.98
C VAL A 195 15.04 -11.82 -0.42
N ALA A 196 14.98 -13.16 -0.46
CA ALA A 196 16.08 -13.99 0.00
C ALA A 196 17.38 -13.74 -0.79
N ALA A 197 17.30 -13.67 -2.12
CA ALA A 197 18.48 -13.42 -2.94
C ALA A 197 19.09 -12.05 -2.65
N ILE A 198 18.30 -10.99 -2.55
CA ILE A 198 18.80 -9.64 -2.25
C ILE A 198 19.51 -9.63 -0.89
N MET A 199 18.93 -10.25 0.13
CA MET A 199 19.53 -10.30 1.47
C MET A 199 20.85 -11.09 1.53
N VAL A 200 21.14 -11.95 0.54
CA VAL A 200 22.34 -12.80 0.50
C VAL A 200 23.40 -12.29 -0.47
N VAL A 201 23.00 -11.74 -1.63
CA VAL A 201 23.92 -11.48 -2.75
C VAL A 201 24.07 -10.01 -3.15
N ASP A 202 23.25 -9.13 -2.60
CA ASP A 202 23.24 -7.72 -2.98
C ASP A 202 24.34 -6.93 -2.24
N PRO A 203 24.75 -5.73 -2.71
CA PRO A 203 25.76 -4.93 -2.06
C PRO A 203 25.41 -4.61 -0.60
N ASP A 204 26.44 -4.57 0.24
CA ASP A 204 26.33 -4.27 1.67
C ASP A 204 25.45 -3.05 1.94
N ILE A 205 25.51 -2.01 1.11
CA ILE A 205 24.70 -0.78 1.29
C ILE A 205 23.18 -1.02 1.21
N VAL A 206 22.70 -1.93 0.37
CA VAL A 206 21.25 -2.22 0.28
C VAL A 206 20.81 -3.03 1.48
N VAL A 207 21.64 -4.01 1.87
CA VAL A 207 21.42 -4.84 3.05
C VAL A 207 21.47 -4.00 4.34
N GLU A 208 22.41 -3.06 4.44
CA GLU A 208 22.54 -2.11 5.55
C GLU A 208 21.31 -1.20 5.67
N LYS A 209 20.75 -0.71 4.56
CA LYS A 209 19.49 0.05 4.57
C LYS A 209 18.33 -0.81 5.06
N MET A 210 18.28 -2.09 4.68
CA MET A 210 17.28 -3.01 5.20
C MET A 210 17.43 -3.24 6.71
N TYR A 211 18.65 -3.46 7.20
CA TYR A 211 18.90 -3.59 8.64
C TYR A 211 18.61 -2.30 9.41
N ALA A 212 18.90 -1.13 8.85
CA ALA A 212 18.52 0.15 9.43
C ALA A 212 17.01 0.29 9.56
N TRP A 213 16.27 -0.15 8.53
CA TRP A 213 14.82 -0.17 8.60
C TRP A 213 14.32 -1.14 9.68
N MET A 214 14.86 -2.36 9.74
CA MET A 214 14.51 -3.33 10.79
C MET A 214 14.79 -2.81 12.21
N ARG A 215 15.89 -2.05 12.41
CA ARG A 215 16.19 -1.37 13.68
C ARG A 215 15.11 -0.34 14.04
N ASN A 216 14.68 0.47 13.09
CA ASN A 216 13.63 1.47 13.32
C ASN A 216 12.26 0.84 13.64
N GLU A 217 12.00 -0.36 13.12
CA GLU A 217 10.81 -1.15 13.44
C GLU A 217 10.92 -1.88 14.80
N GLY A 218 12.08 -1.75 15.48
CA GLY A 218 12.33 -2.35 16.79
C GLY A 218 12.62 -3.86 16.74
N ILE A 219 12.99 -4.39 15.57
CA ILE A 219 13.31 -5.81 15.38
C ILE A 219 14.74 -6.11 15.83
N TRP A 220 15.62 -5.11 15.74
CA TRP A 220 17.05 -5.23 15.93
C TRP A 220 17.55 -4.21 16.96
N SER A 221 18.45 -4.61 17.88
CA SER A 221 19.18 -3.71 18.80
C SER A 221 20.68 -3.65 18.49
N GLU A 222 21.35 -2.52 18.78
CA GLU A 222 22.63 -2.08 18.19
C GLU A 222 23.92 -2.90 18.45
N ASN A 223 23.88 -4.15 18.89
CA ASN A 223 25.11 -4.91 19.18
C ASN A 223 25.59 -5.79 18.01
N THR A 224 26.90 -5.72 17.73
CA THR A 224 27.59 -6.19 16.52
C THR A 224 28.25 -7.57 16.64
N ALA A 225 27.92 -8.36 17.65
CA ALA A 225 28.32 -9.76 17.74
C ALA A 225 27.16 -10.55 18.34
N TRP A 226 26.52 -11.37 17.50
CA TRP A 226 25.38 -12.17 17.91
C TRP A 226 25.81 -13.60 18.21
N SER A 227 25.27 -14.15 19.30
CA SER A 227 25.26 -15.60 19.47
C SER A 227 24.33 -16.25 18.45
N GLU A 228 24.46 -17.56 18.22
CA GLU A 228 23.53 -18.31 17.37
C GLU A 228 22.08 -18.18 17.86
N GLU A 229 21.85 -18.10 19.18
CA GLU A 229 20.51 -17.90 19.74
C GLU A 229 19.94 -16.50 19.41
N GLU A 230 20.77 -15.46 19.44
CA GLU A 230 20.34 -14.10 19.08
C GLU A 230 20.03 -13.97 17.59
N VAL A 231 20.81 -14.62 16.72
CA VAL A 231 20.53 -14.72 15.28
C VAL A 231 19.18 -15.39 15.04
N GLN A 232 18.91 -16.50 15.74
CA GLN A 232 17.65 -17.22 15.62
C GLN A 232 16.47 -16.36 16.09
N GLN A 233 16.60 -15.69 17.24
CA GLN A 233 15.56 -14.82 17.77
C GLN A 233 15.23 -13.67 16.81
N VAL A 234 16.24 -13.02 16.24
CA VAL A 234 16.04 -11.93 15.26
C VAL A 234 15.37 -12.48 14.01
N THR A 235 15.78 -13.67 13.55
CA THR A 235 15.17 -14.32 12.39
C THR A 235 13.67 -14.54 12.63
N GLU A 236 13.29 -15.06 13.79
CA GLU A 236 11.89 -15.24 14.17
C GLU A 236 11.12 -13.90 14.21
N MET A 237 11.70 -12.87 14.83
CA MET A 237 11.09 -11.54 14.88
C MET A 237 10.94 -10.92 13.48
N MET A 238 11.90 -11.14 12.59
CA MET A 238 11.84 -10.70 11.19
C MET A 238 10.71 -11.42 10.44
N LEU A 239 10.59 -12.75 10.57
CA LEU A 239 9.54 -13.53 9.94
C LEU A 239 8.15 -13.12 10.47
N GLU A 240 8.03 -12.89 11.78
CA GLU A 240 6.81 -12.35 12.37
C GLU A 240 6.48 -10.97 11.78
N TRP A 241 7.47 -10.07 11.71
CA TRP A 241 7.28 -8.74 11.14
C TRP A 241 6.85 -8.80 9.67
N PHE A 242 7.47 -9.65 8.85
CA PHE A 242 7.10 -9.89 7.46
C PHE A 242 5.66 -10.39 7.31
N SER A 243 5.15 -11.15 8.27
CA SER A 243 3.76 -11.63 8.25
C SER A 243 2.72 -10.53 8.51
N ARG A 244 3.13 -9.41 9.13
CA ARG A 244 2.20 -8.35 9.58
C ARG A 244 1.49 -7.70 8.40
N ARG A 245 0.28 -7.20 8.67
CA ARG A 245 -0.52 -6.45 7.69
C ARG A 245 0.07 -5.06 7.48
N ALA A 246 0.33 -4.73 6.22
CA ALA A 246 0.63 -3.39 5.75
C ALA A 246 -0.60 -2.84 5.00
N SER A 247 -1.22 -1.80 5.56
CA SER A 247 -2.33 -1.11 4.91
C SER A 247 -1.83 -0.23 3.78
N TRP A 248 -2.27 -0.52 2.56
CA TRP A 248 -2.02 0.31 1.39
C TRP A 248 -3.35 0.99 1.03
N ARG A 249 -3.32 2.04 0.20
CA ARG A 249 -4.49 2.93 0.00
C ARG A 249 -5.80 2.21 -0.32
N HIS A 250 -5.75 1.12 -1.09
CA HIS A 250 -6.94 0.42 -1.58
C HIS A 250 -6.98 -1.07 -1.24
N PHE A 251 -5.95 -1.62 -0.57
CA PHE A 251 -5.87 -3.04 -0.24
C PHE A 251 -4.91 -3.26 0.94
N THR A 252 -4.89 -4.50 1.41
CA THR A 252 -3.99 -4.94 2.48
C THR A 252 -2.98 -5.90 1.88
N ALA A 253 -1.69 -5.65 2.11
CA ALA A 253 -0.61 -6.57 1.78
C ALA A 253 0.11 -6.99 3.06
N SER A 254 1.05 -7.92 2.96
CA SER A 254 1.99 -8.19 4.04
C SER A 254 3.18 -7.22 3.98
N VAL A 255 3.86 -7.04 5.11
CA VAL A 255 5.12 -6.29 5.15
C VAL A 255 6.16 -6.92 4.22
N LEU A 256 6.15 -8.26 4.04
CA LEU A 256 7.05 -8.92 3.08
C LEU A 256 6.94 -8.33 1.66
N VAL A 257 5.73 -8.03 1.19
CA VAL A 257 5.53 -7.43 -0.14
C VAL A 257 6.07 -6.00 -0.18
N GLN A 258 5.88 -5.25 0.90
CA GLN A 258 6.43 -3.89 1.02
C GLN A 258 7.97 -3.92 0.98
N VAL A 259 8.57 -4.89 1.69
CA VAL A 259 10.02 -5.13 1.70
C VAL A 259 10.51 -5.53 0.31
N PHE A 260 9.81 -6.42 -0.38
CA PHE A 260 10.13 -6.77 -1.77
C PHE A 260 10.18 -5.54 -2.69
N ILE A 261 9.17 -4.67 -2.64
CA ILE A 261 9.14 -3.44 -3.45
C ILE A 261 10.34 -2.55 -3.11
N GLN A 262 10.60 -2.38 -1.81
CA GLN A 262 11.64 -1.48 -1.33
C GLN A 262 13.05 -1.97 -1.71
N LEU A 263 13.31 -3.26 -1.53
CA LEU A 263 14.56 -3.90 -1.93
C LEU A 263 14.75 -3.81 -3.45
N ASP A 264 13.74 -4.14 -4.26
CA ASP A 264 13.84 -4.04 -5.72
C ASP A 264 14.12 -2.61 -6.20
N GLN A 265 13.51 -1.60 -5.56
CA GLN A 265 13.81 -0.19 -5.81
C GLN A 265 15.26 0.15 -5.49
N TRP A 266 15.78 -0.33 -4.35
CA TRP A 266 17.15 -0.06 -3.95
C TRP A 266 18.18 -0.72 -4.87
N VAL A 267 17.96 -1.98 -5.26
CA VAL A 267 18.79 -2.68 -6.26
C VAL A 267 18.78 -1.93 -7.59
N GLU A 268 17.59 -1.48 -8.03
CA GLU A 268 17.44 -0.76 -9.29
C GLU A 268 18.19 0.58 -9.28
N ALA A 269 18.10 1.35 -8.20
CA ALA A 269 18.81 2.61 -8.06
C ALA A 269 20.33 2.42 -7.95
N PHE A 270 20.77 1.41 -7.18
CA PHE A 270 22.19 1.04 -7.10
C PHE A 270 22.77 0.70 -8.47
N GLY A 271 22.10 -0.18 -9.24
CA GLY A 271 22.56 -0.56 -10.58
C GLY A 271 22.59 0.59 -11.59
N LYS A 272 21.83 1.66 -11.37
CA LYS A 272 21.86 2.88 -12.20
C LYS A 272 22.87 3.92 -11.72
N GLY A 273 23.58 3.68 -10.62
CA GLY A 273 24.48 4.65 -10.00
C GLY A 273 23.78 5.90 -9.47
N VAL A 274 22.49 5.79 -9.14
CA VAL A 274 21.69 6.88 -8.57
C VAL A 274 21.82 6.80 -7.06
N GLU A 275 22.02 7.94 -6.40
CA GLU A 275 21.99 7.98 -4.93
C GLU A 275 20.63 7.49 -4.43
N LEU A 276 20.68 6.46 -3.59
CA LEU A 276 19.55 6.01 -2.80
C LEU A 276 19.27 7.11 -1.77
N GLU A 277 18.27 7.97 -1.99
CA GLU A 277 17.98 9.01 -0.99
C GLU A 277 17.79 8.34 0.39
N ASP A 278 18.11 9.07 1.47
CA ASP A 278 17.95 8.57 2.83
C ASP A 278 16.47 8.53 3.20
N TRP A 279 15.79 7.47 2.75
CA TRP A 279 14.33 7.28 2.93
C TRP A 279 13.96 6.96 4.38
N VAL A 280 14.96 6.83 5.26
CA VAL A 280 14.85 6.40 6.66
C VAL A 280 14.25 7.48 7.58
N THR A 281 13.87 8.67 7.09
CA THR A 281 13.28 9.74 7.92
C THR A 281 11.75 9.85 7.83
N VAL A 282 11.00 8.78 8.17
CA VAL A 282 9.57 8.83 8.56
C VAL A 282 9.31 7.56 9.41
N SER A 283 8.83 7.51 10.66
CA SER A 283 7.88 8.33 11.43
C SER A 283 8.16 8.17 12.93
N SER A 284 8.62 9.23 13.59
CA SER A 284 8.55 9.35 15.06
C SER A 284 7.39 10.25 15.48
N TYR A 285 6.19 10.11 14.88
CA TYR A 285 5.01 10.85 15.34
C TYR A 285 3.70 10.07 15.10
N SER A 286 3.38 9.16 16.02
CA SER A 286 1.99 8.93 16.48
C SER A 286 1.97 7.92 17.65
N LYS A 287 2.46 8.36 18.81
CA LYS A 287 1.99 7.87 20.12
C LYS A 287 1.75 9.09 21.01
N GLN A 288 0.55 9.66 20.91
CA GLN A 288 -0.09 10.46 21.94
C GLN A 288 -1.48 9.87 22.16
#